data_AF-A0AAD1IPA1-F1
#
_entry.id   AF-A0AAD1IPA1-F1
#
_cell.length_a   1.000
_cell.length_b   1.000
_cell.length_c   1.000
_cell.angle_alpha   90.00
_cell.angle_beta   90.00
_cell.angle_gamma   90.00
#
_symmetry.space_group_name_H-M   'P 1'
#
loop_
_entity.id
_entity.type
_entity.pdbx_description
1 polymer ?
#
loop_
_entity_poly.entity_id
_entity_poly.type
_entity_poly.pdbx_seq_one_letter_code
_entity_poly.pdbx_strand_id
1 'polypeptide(L)'
;MADQPAPEHHPPQPPALPSGLLEPWPVILVIAAAWLIATVLAFTVSALHEWRPYTIAGLGIGVLGTSIFLWQRHAVRRGARGAQSGLR
;
A
#
# COMPACT_ATOMS: atom_id res chain seq x y z
N MET A 1 33.77 21.49 42.41
CA MET A 1 33.81 20.66 41.19
C MET A 1 32.49 20.91 40.47
N ALA A 2 32.48 21.84 39.51
CA ALA A 2 31.26 22.22 38.82
C ALA A 2 30.87 21.08 37.87
N ASP A 3 29.63 20.60 38.02
CA ASP A 3 29.02 19.62 37.15
C ASP A 3 28.74 20.31 35.80
N GLN A 4 29.56 20.02 34.79
CA GLN A 4 29.29 20.50 33.43
C GLN A 4 28.25 19.58 32.80
N PRO A 5 27.07 20.09 32.38
CA PRO A 5 26.09 19.26 31.69
C PRO A 5 26.72 18.71 30.40
N ALA A 6 26.65 17.39 30.23
CA ALA A 6 27.21 16.69 29.08
C ALA A 6 26.61 17.22 27.76
N PRO A 7 27.37 17.28 26.65
CA PRO A 7 26.88 17.76 25.37
C PRO A 7 25.72 16.87 24.87
N GLU A 8 24.53 17.47 24.81
CA GLU A 8 23.30 16.93 24.23
C GLU A 8 23.58 16.46 22.79
N HIS A 9 23.66 15.14 22.58
CA HIS A 9 23.76 14.56 21.25
C HIS A 9 22.39 14.63 20.57
N HIS A 10 22.17 15.62 19.70
CA HIS A 10 20.97 15.67 18.87
C HIS A 10 21.11 14.62 17.75
N PRO A 11 20.30 13.54 17.74
CA PRO A 11 20.37 12.56 16.66
C PRO A 11 20.02 13.24 15.33
N PRO A 12 20.73 12.92 14.23
CA PRO A 12 20.45 13.53 12.93
C PRO A 12 19.01 13.25 12.54
N GLN A 13 18.22 14.31 12.35
CA GLN A 13 16.84 14.20 11.92
C GLN A 13 16.81 13.76 10.45
N PRO A 14 16.23 12.59 10.11
CA PRO A 14 16.22 12.12 8.74
C PRO A 14 15.43 13.09 7.84
N PRO A 15 15.89 13.34 6.61
CA PRO A 15 15.18 14.22 5.69
C PRO A 15 13.76 13.69 5.44
N ALA A 16 12.79 14.61 5.39
CA ALA A 16 11.40 14.25 5.17
C ALA A 16 11.26 13.50 3.83
N LEU A 17 10.89 12.23 3.90
CA LEU A 17 10.61 11.41 2.72
C LEU A 17 9.37 11.97 2.00
N PRO A 18 9.40 12.06 0.65
CA PRO A 18 8.26 12.55 -0.11
C PRO A 18 7.04 11.69 0.17
N SER A 19 5.92 12.33 0.54
CA SER A 19 4.68 11.68 0.98
C SER A 19 4.16 10.63 0.00
N GLY A 20 4.39 10.81 -1.31
CA GLY A 20 4.00 9.85 -2.34
C GLY A 20 4.71 8.49 -2.27
N LEU A 21 5.88 8.40 -1.62
CA LEU A 21 6.57 7.12 -1.38
C LEU A 21 6.09 6.42 -0.11
N LEU A 22 5.45 7.16 0.80
CA LEU A 22 4.93 6.67 2.07
C LEU A 22 3.49 6.16 1.95
N GLU A 23 2.78 6.58 0.90
CA GLU A 23 1.43 6.12 0.62
C GLU A 23 1.47 4.82 -0.19
N PRO A 24 0.87 3.71 0.29
CA PRO A 24 0.85 2.43 -0.43
C PRO A 24 -0.07 2.43 -1.67
N TRP A 25 -0.92 3.44 -1.83
CA TRP A 25 -1.96 3.48 -2.86
C TRP A 25 -1.45 3.53 -4.31
N PRO A 26 -0.41 4.33 -4.67
CA PRO A 26 0.13 4.36 -6.03
C PRO A 26 0.65 2.99 -6.48
N VAL A 27 1.31 2.24 -5.58
CA VAL A 27 1.86 0.91 -5.90
C VAL A 27 0.74 -0.09 -6.23
N ILE A 28 -0.33 -0.09 -5.43
CA ILE A 28 -1.50 -0.95 -5.67
C ILE A 28 -2.12 -0.64 -7.03
N LEU A 29 -2.30 0.64 -7.36
CA LEU A 29 -2.86 1.05 -8.65
C LEU A 29 -1.97 0.63 -9.83
N VAL A 30 -0.66 0.81 -9.72
CA VAL A 30 0.28 0.45 -10.79
C VAL A 30 0.24 -1.05 -11.05
N ILE A 31 0.27 -1.88 -10.00
CA ILE A 31 0.23 -3.35 -10.14
C ILE A 31 -1.13 -3.80 -10.70
N ALA A 32 -2.24 -3.24 -10.21
CA ALA A 32 -3.57 -3.57 -10.73
C ALA A 32 -3.73 -3.19 -12.21
N ALA A 33 -3.25 -2.00 -12.61
CA ALA A 33 -3.26 -1.56 -13.99
C ALA A 33 -2.38 -2.44 -14.88
N ALA A 34 -1.18 -2.83 -14.41
CA ALA A 34 -0.30 -3.72 -15.15
C ALA A 34 -0.96 -5.08 -15.42
N TRP A 35 -1.62 -5.68 -14.44
CA TRP A 35 -2.36 -6.92 -14.64
C TRP A 35 -3.54 -6.77 -15.57
N LEU A 36 -4.31 -5.69 -15.47
CA LEU A 36 -5.41 -5.40 -16.38
C LEU A 36 -4.92 -5.29 -17.83
N ILE A 37 -3.83 -4.56 -18.07
CA ILE A 37 -3.21 -4.43 -19.40
C ILE A 37 -2.74 -5.79 -19.90
N ALA A 38 -2.05 -6.58 -19.06
CA ALA A 38 -1.60 -7.91 -19.42
C ALA A 38 -2.77 -8.83 -19.80
N THR A 39 -3.89 -8.78 -19.06
CA THR A 39 -5.11 -9.51 -19.41
C THR A 39 -5.63 -9.06 -20.77
N VAL A 40 -5.77 -7.76 -21.03
CA VAL A 40 -6.22 -7.27 -22.33
C VAL A 40 -5.33 -7.80 -23.46
N LEU A 41 -4.00 -7.70 -23.30
CA LEU A 41 -3.05 -8.19 -24.29
C LEU A 41 -3.15 -9.71 -24.53
N ALA A 42 -3.36 -10.51 -23.47
CA ALA A 42 -3.53 -11.96 -23.60
C ALA A 42 -4.80 -12.38 -24.36
N PHE A 43 -5.80 -11.51 -24.47
CA PHE A 43 -7.02 -11.74 -25.24
C PHE A 43 -7.01 -11.11 -26.63
N THR A 44 -6.22 -10.05 -26.86
CA THR A 44 -6.16 -9.36 -28.16
C THR A 44 -4.97 -9.78 -29.03
N VAL A 45 -3.89 -10.31 -28.43
CA VAL A 45 -2.66 -10.66 -29.14
C VAL A 45 -2.48 -12.17 -29.18
N SER A 46 -2.49 -12.76 -30.38
CA SER A 46 -2.44 -14.22 -30.56
C SER A 46 -1.19 -14.87 -29.94
N ALA A 47 -0.05 -14.20 -29.97
CA ALA A 47 1.20 -14.66 -29.35
C ALA A 47 1.13 -14.75 -27.81
N LEU A 48 0.17 -14.07 -27.18
CA LEU A 48 0.00 -14.02 -25.73
C LEU A 48 -1.17 -14.88 -25.23
N HIS A 49 -1.80 -15.68 -26.09
CA HIS A 49 -2.94 -16.52 -25.70
C HIS A 49 -2.59 -17.56 -24.62
N GLU A 50 -1.37 -18.10 -24.64
CA GLU A 50 -0.90 -19.04 -23.61
C GLU A 50 -0.76 -18.37 -22.23
N TRP A 51 -0.65 -17.04 -22.19
CA TRP A 51 -0.49 -16.27 -20.95
C TRP A 51 -1.82 -15.99 -20.24
N ARG A 52 -2.97 -16.26 -20.88
CA ARG A 52 -4.31 -16.01 -20.34
C ARG A 52 -4.52 -16.52 -18.90
N PRO A 53 -4.25 -17.78 -18.54
CA PRO A 53 -4.46 -18.25 -17.17
C PRO A 53 -3.65 -17.44 -16.14
N TYR A 54 -2.41 -17.08 -16.46
CA TYR A 54 -1.56 -16.28 -15.58
C TYR A 54 -2.06 -14.85 -15.43
N THR A 55 -2.46 -14.22 -16.54
CA THR A 55 -3.00 -12.85 -16.50
C THR A 55 -4.32 -12.75 -15.75
N ILE A 56 -5.17 -13.78 -15.84
CA ILE A 56 -6.41 -13.87 -15.06
C ILE A 56 -6.10 -14.09 -13.58
N ALA A 57 -5.16 -14.98 -13.25
CA ALA A 57 -4.75 -15.22 -11.87
C ALA A 57 -4.19 -13.93 -11.23
N GLY A 58 -3.30 -13.23 -11.94
CA GLY A 58 -2.74 -11.97 -11.49
C GLY A 58 -3.78 -10.84 -11.36
N LEU A 59 -4.72 -10.75 -12.31
CA LEU A 59 -5.85 -9.81 -12.20
C LEU A 59 -6.73 -10.14 -10.99
N GLY A 60 -7.03 -11.42 -10.74
CA GLY A 60 -7.77 -11.88 -9.57
C GLY A 60 -7.07 -11.52 -8.26
N ILE A 61 -5.75 -11.73 -8.19
CA ILE A 61 -4.92 -11.32 -7.04
C ILE A 61 -4.95 -9.78 -6.88
N GLY A 62 -4.83 -9.02 -7.97
CA GLY A 62 -4.91 -7.56 -7.95
C GLY A 62 -6.24 -7.03 -7.45
N VAL A 63 -7.35 -7.61 -7.91
CA VAL A 63 -8.71 -7.29 -7.45
C VAL A 63 -8.88 -7.63 -5.98
N LEU A 64 -8.42 -8.81 -5.55
CA LEU A 64 -8.48 -9.24 -4.15
C LEU A 64 -7.70 -8.29 -3.24
N GLY A 65 -6.43 -8.02 -3.56
CA GLY A 65 -5.57 -7.12 -2.79
C GLY A 65 -6.14 -5.69 -2.72
N THR A 66 -6.64 -5.16 -3.83
CA THR A 66 -7.28 -3.84 -3.88
C THR A 66 -8.55 -3.80 -3.04
N SER A 67 -9.38 -4.86 -3.09
CA SER A 67 -10.62 -4.95 -2.31
C SER A 67 -10.34 -4.97 -0.81
N ILE A 68 -9.35 -5.76 -0.37
CA ILE A 68 -8.92 -5.80 1.03
C ILE A 68 -8.40 -4.42 1.48
N PHE A 69 -7.56 -3.78 0.67
CA PHE A 69 -7.05 -2.44 0.98
C PHE A 69 -8.18 -1.41 1.10
N LEU A 70 -9.15 -1.42 0.18
CA LEU A 70 -10.30 -0.53 0.25
C LEU A 70 -11.16 -0.79 1.47
N TRP A 71 -11.35 -2.06 1.85
CA TRP A 71 -12.03 -2.43 3.09
C TRP A 71 -11.28 -1.88 4.31
N GLN A 72 -9.97 -2.10 4.40
CA GLN A 72 -9.12 -1.59 5.48
C GLN A 72 -9.21 -0.06 5.56
N ARG A 73 -9.04 0.64 4.44
CA ARG A 73 -9.15 2.10 4.38
C ARG A 73 -10.54 2.59 4.76
N HIS A 74 -11.59 1.87 4.38
CA HIS A 74 -12.96 2.21 4.74
C HIS A 74 -13.25 1.91 6.23
N ALA A 75 -12.68 0.85 6.82
CA ALA A 75 -12.76 0.55 8.24
C ALA A 75 -12.03 1.58 9.10
N VAL A 76 -10.81 1.98 8.69
CA VAL A 76 -10.05 3.07 9.32
C VAL A 76 -10.83 4.38 9.26
N ARG A 77 -11.39 4.73 8.09
CA ARG A 77 -12.21 5.94 7.92
C ARG A 77 -13.54 5.90 8.69
N ARG A 78 -14.17 4.73 8.81
CA ARG A 78 -15.38 4.56 9.63
C ARG A 78 -15.10 4.74 11.13
N GLY A 79 -13.82 4.80 11.51
CA GLY A 79 -13.38 4.94 12.87
C GLY A 79 -13.64 3.63 13.59
N ALA A 80 -12.57 3.04 14.11
CA ALA A 80 -12.70 2.32 15.36
C ALA A 80 -13.22 3.30 16.43
N ARG A 81 -14.52 3.63 16.39
CA ARG A 81 -15.31 4.13 17.53
C ARG A 81 -15.46 3.03 18.60
N GLY A 82 -14.67 1.95 18.52
CA GLY A 82 -14.29 1.10 19.64
C GLY A 82 -13.26 1.75 20.56
N ALA A 83 -13.02 3.07 20.43
CA ALA A 83 -12.47 3.89 21.48
C ALA A 83 -13.29 3.68 22.77
N GLN A 84 -12.77 2.81 23.64
CA GLN A 84 -12.73 2.94 25.10
C GLN A 84 -13.69 4.01 25.66
N SER A 85 -15.01 3.75 25.59
CA SER A 85 -16.04 4.53 26.31
C SER A 85 -16.51 3.82 27.58
N GLY A 86 -15.77 2.78 27.98
CA GLY A 86 -15.83 2.08 29.26
C GLY A 86 -14.58 1.19 29.27
N LEU A 87 -13.70 1.20 30.27
CA LEU A 87 -13.97 1.16 31.69
C LEU A 87 -12.91 1.98 32.43
N ARG A 88 -13.38 2.72 33.44
CA ARG A 88 -12.55 3.17 34.57
C ARG A 88 -12.03 1.97 35.35
#